data_AF-A0A7J6GTP0-F1
#
_entry.id   AF-A0A7J6GTP0-F1
#
_cell.length_a   1.000
_cell.length_b   1.000
_cell.length_c   1.000
_cell.angle_alpha   90.00
_cell.angle_beta   90.00
_cell.angle_gamma   90.00
#
_symmetry.space_group_name_H-M   'P 1'
#
loop_
_entity.id
_entity.type
_entity.pdbx_description
1 polymer ?
#
loop_
_entity_poly.entity_id
_entity_poly.type
_entity_poly.pdbx_seq_one_letter_code
_entity_poly.pdbx_strand_id
1 'polypeptide(L)'
;MAHRDEHHEATDGLENLLKKANHDLTLIQLKLDKEFQQTYPENANPMKIVSRIKKLQEDLFTLKDQCRELLSAKQDLIDKARTVIVGNRNSIQRMQKSMGLTQVDDSGDSAFENFNQIIDEWTVQVRSRTGDEINASDPEDVNKLLFSAIVESN
;
A
#
# COMPACT_ATOMS: atom_id res chain seq x y z
N MET A 1 3.47 19.91 -73.09
CA MET A 1 2.51 20.12 -71.98
C MET A 1 3.32 20.58 -70.79
N ALA A 2 3.40 21.89 -70.57
CA ALA A 2 4.15 22.46 -69.45
C ALA A 2 3.18 22.65 -68.29
N HIS A 3 3.36 21.88 -67.21
CA HIS A 3 2.73 22.17 -65.92
C HIS A 3 3.32 23.50 -65.42
N ARG A 4 2.53 24.57 -65.48
CA ARG A 4 2.83 25.78 -64.73
C ARG A 4 2.46 25.48 -63.29
N ASP A 5 3.47 25.32 -62.43
CA ASP A 5 3.28 25.50 -61.00
C ASP A 5 2.92 26.98 -60.79
N GLU A 6 1.62 27.25 -60.60
CA GLU A 6 1.14 28.55 -60.15
C GLU A 6 1.53 28.72 -58.68
N HIS A 7 2.78 29.14 -58.46
CA HIS A 7 3.25 29.66 -57.18
C HIS A 7 2.44 30.90 -56.84
N HIS A 8 1.45 30.74 -55.96
CA HIS A 8 0.71 31.86 -55.39
C HIS A 8 1.52 32.43 -54.23
N GLU A 9 1.99 33.67 -54.35
CA GLU A 9 2.74 34.38 -53.30
C GLU A 9 2.03 34.35 -51.93
N ALA A 10 0.69 34.37 -51.93
CA ALA A 10 -0.13 34.21 -50.73
C ALA A 10 -0.07 32.81 -50.11
N THR A 11 0.04 31.75 -50.92
CA THR A 11 0.20 30.36 -50.42
C THR A 11 1.61 30.13 -49.89
N ASP A 12 2.62 30.67 -50.57
CA ASP A 12 4.02 30.59 -50.13
C ASP A 12 4.24 31.42 -48.84
N GLY A 13 3.58 32.57 -48.73
CA GLY A 13 3.56 33.39 -47.51
C GLY A 13 2.90 32.67 -46.33
N LEU A 14 1.77 31.98 -46.56
CA LEU A 14 1.10 31.17 -45.55
C LEU A 14 1.96 29.97 -45.12
N GLU A 15 2.59 29.28 -46.06
CA GLU A 15 3.49 28.16 -45.77
C GLU A 15 4.68 28.60 -44.92
N ASN A 16 5.30 29.73 -45.25
CA ASN A 16 6.39 30.30 -44.47
C ASN A 16 5.96 30.73 -43.06
N LEU A 17 4.76 31.30 -42.93
CA LEU A 17 4.21 31.65 -41.62
C LEU A 17 3.98 30.41 -40.75
N LEU A 18 3.42 29.34 -41.32
CA LEU A 18 3.21 28.06 -40.61
C LEU A 18 4.54 27.40 -40.24
N LYS A 19 5.54 27.41 -41.13
CA LYS A 19 6.89 26.92 -40.82
C LYS A 19 7.50 27.69 -39.64
N LYS A 20 7.38 29.02 -39.65
CA LYS A 20 7.85 29.87 -38.57
C LYS A 20 7.11 29.58 -37.26
N ALA A 21 5.78 29.54 -37.29
CA ALA A 21 4.97 29.23 -36.11
C ALA A 21 5.31 27.85 -35.53
N ASN A 22 5.51 26.84 -36.37
CA ASN A 22 5.91 25.50 -35.94
C ASN A 22 7.31 25.50 -35.30
N HIS A 23 8.24 26.25 -35.88
CA HIS A 23 9.57 26.44 -35.29
C HIS A 23 9.50 27.13 -33.93
N ASP A 24 8.76 28.24 -33.83
CA ASP A 24 8.56 28.99 -32.59
C ASP A 24 7.92 28.12 -31.51
N LEU A 25 6.89 27.32 -31.84
CA LEU A 25 6.26 26.37 -30.93
C LEU A 25 7.24 25.28 -30.45
N THR A 26 8.09 24.77 -31.34
CA THR A 26 9.12 23.78 -30.98
C THR A 26 10.14 24.36 -29.99
N LEU A 27 10.55 25.61 -30.20
CA LEU A 27 11.45 26.31 -29.28
C LEU A 27 10.80 26.55 -27.91
N ILE A 28 9.53 26.93 -27.89
CA ILE A 28 8.76 27.09 -26.65
C ILE A 28 8.68 25.77 -25.89
N GLN A 29 8.35 24.66 -26.58
CA GLN A 29 8.29 23.34 -25.97
C GLN A 29 9.63 22.95 -25.33
N LEU A 30 10.74 23.09 -26.06
CA LEU A 30 12.07 22.76 -25.54
C LEU A 30 12.45 23.60 -24.30
N LYS A 31 12.09 24.88 -24.31
CA LYS A 31 12.36 25.78 -23.18
C LYS A 31 11.54 25.41 -21.96
N LEU A 32 10.25 25.11 -22.15
CA LEU A 32 9.37 24.65 -21.08
C LEU A 32 9.85 23.32 -20.49
N ASP A 33 10.25 22.36 -21.32
CA ASP A 33 10.77 21.07 -20.84
C ASP A 33 12.04 21.27 -19.99
N LYS A 34 12.93 22.17 -20.41
CA LYS A 34 14.15 22.50 -19.67
C LYS A 34 13.84 23.19 -18.34
N GLU A 35 12.96 24.19 -18.34
CA GLU A 35 12.54 24.89 -17.12
C GLU A 35 11.83 23.95 -16.16
N PHE A 36 11.00 23.05 -16.67
CA PHE A 36 10.31 22.03 -15.88
C PHE A 36 11.30 21.09 -15.20
N GLN A 37 12.31 20.57 -15.92
CA GLN A 37 13.34 19.70 -15.34
C GLN A 37 14.23 20.43 -14.32
N GLN A 38 14.50 21.72 -14.51
CA GLN A 38 15.26 22.53 -13.56
C GLN A 38 14.47 22.83 -12.29
N THR A 39 13.18 23.13 -12.44
CA THR A 39 12.28 23.44 -11.32
C THR A 39 11.94 22.20 -10.51
N TYR A 40 11.73 21.07 -11.19
CA TYR A 40 11.35 19.81 -10.57
C TYR A 40 12.41 18.73 -10.80
N PRO A 41 13.37 18.58 -9.88
CA PRO A 41 14.28 17.43 -9.91
C PRO A 41 13.51 16.11 -9.79
N GLU A 42 14.15 15.01 -10.15
CA GLU A 42 13.59 13.65 -10.20
C GLU A 42 12.70 13.26 -9.01
N ASN A 43 13.13 13.57 -7.80
CA ASN A 43 12.43 13.25 -6.56
C ASN A 43 11.20 14.13 -6.29
N ALA A 44 11.12 15.30 -6.92
CA ALA A 44 10.06 16.30 -6.78
C ALA A 44 9.19 16.44 -8.05
N ASN A 45 9.49 15.70 -9.12
CA ASN A 45 8.70 15.70 -10.35
C ASN A 45 7.26 15.22 -10.08
N PRO A 46 6.23 16.07 -10.29
CA PRO A 46 4.85 15.72 -9.98
C PRO A 46 4.38 14.44 -10.67
N MET A 47 4.78 14.22 -11.93
CA MET A 47 4.40 13.03 -12.69
C MET A 47 4.99 11.75 -12.09
N LYS A 48 6.22 11.84 -11.57
CA LYS A 48 6.90 10.73 -10.88
C LYS A 48 6.39 10.51 -9.48
N ILE A 49 5.96 11.56 -8.79
CA ILE A 49 5.29 11.44 -7.49
C ILE A 49 3.97 10.68 -7.68
N VAL A 50 3.16 11.05 -8.66
CA VAL A 50 1.89 10.35 -8.95
C VAL A 50 2.12 8.87 -9.27
N SER A 51 3.13 8.54 -10.08
CA SER A 51 3.42 7.13 -10.37
C SER A 51 3.88 6.35 -9.13
N ARG A 52 4.71 6.97 -8.27
CA ARG A 52 5.12 6.38 -6.98
C ARG A 52 3.94 6.20 -6.02
N ILE A 53 3.02 7.17 -5.96
CA ILE A 53 1.80 7.07 -5.14
C ILE A 53 0.94 5.91 -5.62
N LYS A 54 0.69 5.80 -6.94
CA LYS A 54 -0.08 4.68 -7.50
C LYS A 54 0.54 3.33 -7.15
N LYS A 55 1.87 3.21 -7.32
CA LYS A 55 2.59 2.01 -6.93
C LYS A 55 2.45 1.71 -5.44
N LEU A 56 2.60 2.72 -4.57
CA LEU A 56 2.42 2.54 -3.13
C LEU A 56 0.99 2.09 -2.78
N GLN A 57 -0.03 2.60 -3.47
CA GLN A 57 -1.42 2.16 -3.26
C GLN A 57 -1.60 0.67 -3.61
N GLU A 58 -1.03 0.23 -4.73
CA GLU A 58 -1.04 -1.18 -5.16
C GLU A 58 -0.27 -2.08 -4.17
N ASP A 59 0.94 -1.67 -3.78
CA ASP A 59 1.78 -2.38 -2.84
C ASP A 59 1.11 -2.49 -1.45
N LEU A 60 0.46 -1.42 -0.98
CA LEU A 60 -0.28 -1.41 0.29
C LEU A 60 -1.49 -2.34 0.26
N PHE A 61 -2.24 -2.38 -0.84
CA PHE A 61 -3.36 -3.30 -1.00
C PHE A 61 -2.87 -4.76 -0.92
N THR A 62 -1.81 -5.07 -1.66
CA THR A 62 -1.19 -6.39 -1.67
C THR A 62 -0.68 -6.78 -0.27
N LEU A 63 0.01 -5.87 0.42
CA LEU A 63 0.52 -6.09 1.77
C LEU A 63 -0.61 -6.31 2.78
N LYS A 64 -1.73 -5.58 2.66
CA LYS A 64 -2.91 -5.75 3.50
C LYS A 64 -3.49 -7.15 3.36
N ASP A 65 -3.63 -7.64 2.14
CA ASP A 65 -4.15 -8.99 1.89
C ASP A 65 -3.19 -10.07 2.40
N GLN A 66 -1.88 -9.93 2.17
CA GLN A 66 -0.87 -10.83 2.74
C GLN A 66 -0.91 -10.87 4.27
N CYS A 67 -1.11 -9.72 4.92
CA CYS A 67 -1.24 -9.65 6.38
C CYS A 67 -2.52 -10.37 6.86
N ARG A 68 -3.64 -10.26 6.14
CA ARG A 68 -4.87 -10.99 6.46
C ARG A 68 -4.71 -12.49 6.32
N GLU A 69 -4.08 -12.95 5.24
CA GLU A 69 -3.77 -14.36 5.03
C GLU A 69 -2.86 -14.91 6.15
N LEU A 70 -1.82 -14.16 6.52
CA LEU A 70 -0.93 -14.54 7.61
C LEU A 70 -1.66 -14.63 8.97
N LEU A 71 -2.55 -13.67 9.27
CA LEU A 71 -3.37 -13.71 10.48
C LEU A 71 -4.30 -14.93 10.48
N SER A 72 -4.92 -15.26 9.34
CA SER A 72 -5.76 -16.45 9.19
C SER A 72 -4.94 -17.73 9.42
N ALA A 73 -3.76 -17.84 8.79
CA ALA A 73 -2.89 -18.99 8.95
C ALA A 73 -2.40 -19.15 10.40
N LYS A 74 -2.17 -18.04 11.12
CA LYS A 74 -1.82 -18.06 12.54
C LYS A 74 -2.99 -18.53 13.41
N GLN A 75 -4.23 -18.08 13.15
CA GLN A 75 -5.42 -18.57 13.85
C GLN A 75 -5.59 -20.08 13.65
N ASP A 76 -5.47 -20.56 12.42
CA ASP A 76 -5.57 -21.99 12.11
C ASP A 76 -4.51 -22.82 12.86
N LEU A 77 -3.28 -22.30 12.97
CA LEU A 77 -2.21 -22.94 13.73
C LEU A 77 -2.55 -23.00 15.22
N ILE A 78 -3.07 -21.91 15.80
CA ILE A 78 -3.50 -21.85 17.20
C ILE A 78 -4.61 -22.88 17.45
N ASP A 79 -5.61 -22.96 16.57
CA ASP A 79 -6.74 -23.88 16.72
C ASP A 79 -6.29 -25.34 16.65
N LYS A 80 -5.37 -25.65 15.72
CA LYS A 80 -4.76 -26.99 15.60
C LYS A 80 -3.93 -27.33 16.85
N ALA A 81 -3.08 -26.40 17.31
CA ALA A 81 -2.26 -26.61 18.50
C ALA A 81 -3.14 -26.84 19.73
N ARG A 82 -4.20 -26.04 19.90
CA ARG A 82 -5.16 -26.19 21.00
C ARG A 82 -5.84 -27.55 20.96
N THR A 83 -6.32 -27.97 19.79
CA THR A 83 -6.97 -29.27 19.61
C THR A 83 -6.05 -30.42 20.01
N VAL A 84 -4.79 -30.40 19.56
CA VAL A 84 -3.80 -31.44 19.86
C VAL A 84 -3.41 -31.43 21.35
N ILE A 85 -3.10 -30.27 21.91
CA ILE A 85 -2.64 -30.15 23.30
C ILE A 85 -3.76 -30.56 24.27
N VAL A 86 -4.98 -30.06 24.09
CA VAL A 86 -6.13 -30.43 24.92
C VAL A 86 -6.47 -31.91 24.75
N GLY A 87 -6.43 -32.45 23.53
CA GLY A 87 -6.66 -33.87 23.27
C GLY A 87 -5.63 -34.78 23.96
N ASN A 88 -4.35 -34.41 23.89
CA ASN A 88 -3.26 -35.14 24.55
C ASN A 88 -3.39 -35.06 26.08
N ARG A 89 -3.65 -33.86 26.62
CA ARG A 89 -3.90 -33.63 28.05
C ARG A 89 -5.02 -34.52 28.58
N ASN A 90 -6.17 -34.52 27.91
CA ASN A 90 -7.32 -35.35 28.28
C ASN A 90 -7.01 -36.85 28.25
N SER A 91 -6.13 -37.30 27.34
CA SER A 91 -5.69 -38.69 27.26
C SER A 91 -4.76 -39.06 28.41
N ILE A 92 -3.81 -38.19 28.75
CA ILE A 92 -2.90 -38.36 29.89
C ILE A 92 -3.69 -38.38 31.20
N GLN A 93 -4.62 -37.44 31.41
CA GLN A 93 -5.44 -37.39 32.61
C GLN A 93 -6.29 -38.65 32.80
N ARG A 94 -6.88 -39.18 31.71
CA ARG A 94 -7.60 -40.47 31.74
C ARG A 94 -6.68 -41.63 32.13
N MET A 95 -5.47 -41.66 31.59
CA MET A 95 -4.48 -42.68 31.92
C MET A 95 -4.03 -42.60 33.39
N GLN A 96 -3.72 -41.40 33.89
CA GLN A 96 -3.38 -41.17 35.30
C GLN A 96 -4.49 -41.64 36.24
N LYS A 97 -5.74 -41.28 35.93
CA LYS A 97 -6.91 -41.74 36.68
C LYS A 97 -7.04 -43.26 36.70
N SER A 98 -6.78 -43.93 35.56
CA SER A 98 -6.81 -45.40 35.47
C SER A 98 -5.70 -46.09 36.28
N MET A 99 -4.57 -45.41 36.49
CA MET A 99 -3.44 -45.89 37.29
C MET A 99 -3.53 -45.50 38.78
N GLY A 100 -4.60 -44.82 39.20
CA GLY A 100 -4.77 -44.36 40.58
C GLY A 100 -3.82 -43.22 40.98
N LEU A 101 -3.20 -42.54 40.02
CA LEU A 101 -2.32 -41.39 40.26
C LEU A 101 -3.16 -40.14 40.49
N THR A 102 -2.70 -39.27 41.40
CA THR A 102 -3.34 -37.96 41.66
C THR A 102 -3.28 -37.11 40.40
N GLN A 103 -4.43 -36.61 39.96
CA GLN A 103 -4.55 -35.73 38.81
C GLN A 103 -3.93 -34.37 39.14
N VAL A 104 -3.07 -33.86 38.26
CA VAL A 104 -2.64 -32.46 38.31
C VAL A 104 -3.84 -31.62 37.87
N ASP A 105 -4.32 -30.75 38.76
CA ASP A 105 -5.39 -29.78 38.46
C ASP A 105 -4.95 -28.80 37.36
N ASP A 106 -5.90 -28.15 36.69
CA ASP A 106 -5.60 -27.16 35.65
C ASP A 106 -4.76 -25.99 36.18
N SER A 107 -4.94 -25.60 37.45
CA SER A 107 -4.11 -24.61 38.15
C SER A 107 -2.70 -25.12 38.53
N GLY A 108 -2.51 -26.44 38.50
CA GLY A 108 -1.23 -27.09 38.79
C GLY A 108 -0.33 -27.25 37.56
N ASP A 109 -0.86 -26.99 36.35
CA ASP A 109 -0.10 -27.10 35.11
C ASP A 109 0.27 -25.71 34.56
N SER A 110 1.36 -25.18 35.10
CA SER A 110 1.94 -23.89 34.67
C SER A 110 2.22 -23.79 33.16
N ALA A 111 2.48 -24.91 32.46
CA ALA A 111 2.73 -24.89 31.03
C ALA A 111 1.43 -24.73 30.24
N PHE A 112 0.34 -25.36 30.69
CA PHE A 112 -0.98 -25.22 30.08
C PHE A 112 -1.59 -23.84 30.36
N GLU A 113 -1.42 -23.29 31.56
CA GLU A 113 -1.81 -21.91 31.87
C GLU A 113 -1.06 -20.90 30.99
N ASN A 114 0.26 -21.04 30.85
CA ASN A 114 1.08 -20.18 29.99
C ASN A 114 0.61 -20.22 28.53
N PHE A 115 0.29 -21.41 28.01
CA PHE A 115 -0.26 -21.57 26.67
C PHE A 115 -1.57 -20.81 26.46
N ASN A 116 -2.51 -20.92 27.42
CA ASN A 116 -3.78 -20.19 27.34
C ASN A 116 -3.57 -18.67 27.43
N GLN A 117 -2.67 -18.21 28.31
CA GLN A 117 -2.33 -16.80 28.42
C GLN A 117 -1.80 -16.24 27.09
N ILE A 118 -0.87 -16.94 26.42
CA ILE A 118 -0.34 -16.52 25.12
C ILE A 118 -1.45 -16.40 24.06
N ILE A 119 -2.41 -17.32 24.06
CA ILE A 119 -3.56 -17.29 23.13
C ILE A 119 -4.46 -16.09 23.42
N ASP A 120 -4.74 -15.82 24.70
CA ASP A 120 -5.60 -14.72 25.11
C ASP A 120 -4.95 -13.37 24.79
N GLU A 121 -3.65 -13.22 25.08
CA GLU A 121 -2.87 -12.03 24.70
C GLU A 121 -2.92 -11.79 23.18
N TRP A 122 -2.71 -12.84 22.39
CA TRP A 122 -2.80 -12.73 20.93
C TRP A 122 -4.21 -12.34 20.47
N THR A 123 -5.25 -12.91 21.07
CA THR A 123 -6.65 -12.61 20.74
C THR A 123 -6.99 -11.15 21.01
N VAL A 124 -6.47 -10.57 22.09
CA VAL A 124 -6.62 -9.14 22.43
C VAL A 124 -5.89 -8.26 21.40
N GLN A 125 -4.66 -8.63 21.01
CA GLN A 125 -3.89 -7.87 20.02
C GLN A 125 -4.56 -7.84 18.64
N VAL A 126 -5.19 -8.94 18.21
CA VAL A 126 -5.92 -8.97 16.93
C VAL A 126 -7.19 -8.14 16.98
N ARG A 127 -7.98 -8.21 18.07
CA ARG A 127 -9.23 -7.43 18.18
C ARG A 127 -9.00 -5.93 18.30
N SER A 128 -8.00 -5.51 19.08
CA SER A 128 -7.69 -4.08 19.26
C SER A 128 -7.28 -3.40 17.95
N ARG A 129 -6.57 -4.10 17.07
CA ARG A 129 -6.12 -3.55 15.78
C ARG A 129 -7.21 -3.53 14.70
N THR A 130 -8.14 -4.47 14.73
CA THR A 130 -9.27 -4.49 13.78
C THR A 130 -10.31 -3.40 14.07
N GLY A 131 -10.40 -2.92 15.32
CA GLY A 131 -11.36 -1.87 15.72
C GLY A 131 -11.04 -0.46 15.21
N ASP A 132 -9.77 -0.14 14.97
CA ASP A 132 -9.32 1.20 14.56
C ASP A 132 -9.47 1.48 13.05
N GLU A 133 -9.68 0.45 12.21
CA GLU A 133 -9.76 0.61 10.75
C GLU A 133 -11.03 1.34 10.26
N ILE A 134 -12.06 1.52 11.09
CA ILE A 134 -13.33 2.15 10.65
C ILE A 134 -13.23 3.69 10.59
N ASN A 135 -12.23 4.31 11.24
CA ASN A 135 -12.17 5.78 11.38
C ASN A 135 -10.89 6.46 10.86
N ALA A 136 -9.96 5.72 10.26
CA ALA A 136 -8.67 6.30 9.87
C ALA A 136 -8.42 6.13 8.36
N SER A 137 -8.94 7.06 7.58
CA SER A 137 -8.21 7.71 6.48
C SER A 137 -9.23 8.49 5.64
N ASP A 138 -9.42 9.76 5.97
CA ASP A 138 -10.09 10.69 5.07
C ASP A 138 -9.06 11.08 3.99
N PRO A 139 -9.21 10.66 2.72
CA PRO A 139 -8.25 10.94 1.65
C PRO A 139 -8.09 12.45 1.36
N GLU A 140 -8.95 13.28 1.95
CA GLU A 140 -8.92 14.73 1.84
C GLU A 140 -7.76 15.39 2.59
N ASP A 141 -7.18 14.71 3.59
CA ASP A 141 -6.08 15.24 4.41
C ASP A 141 -4.73 15.24 3.68
N VAL A 142 -4.48 14.23 2.82
CA VAL A 142 -3.24 14.12 2.04
C VAL A 142 -3.13 15.24 1.00
N ASN A 143 -4.23 15.58 0.33
CA ASN A 143 -4.24 16.71 -0.62
C ASN A 143 -4.02 18.05 0.11
N LYS A 144 -4.66 18.26 1.27
CA LYS A 144 -4.40 19.47 2.09
C LYS A 144 -2.94 19.57 2.51
N LEU A 145 -2.31 18.47 2.89
CA LEU A 145 -0.90 18.45 3.30
C LEU A 145 0.06 18.74 2.14
N LEU A 146 -0.23 18.23 0.94
CA LEU A 146 0.61 18.41 -0.25
C LEU A 146 0.49 19.82 -0.86
N PHE A 147 -0.67 20.47 -0.76
CA PHE A 147 -0.92 21.76 -1.40
C PHE A 147 -0.86 22.97 -0.47
N SER A 148 -0.82 22.77 0.86
CA SER A 148 -0.64 23.87 1.82
C SER A 148 0.78 24.47 1.81
N ALA A 149 1.80 23.69 1.44
CA ALA A 149 3.19 24.16 1.36
C ALA A 149 3.48 25.03 0.11
N ILE A 150 2.55 25.16 -0.84
CA ILE A 150 2.77 25.84 -2.13
C ILE A 150 2.20 27.28 -2.13
N VAL A 151 1.47 27.71 -1.10
CA VAL A 151 0.76 29.02 -1.11
C VAL A 151 1.44 30.13 -0.30
N GLU A 152 2.60 29.89 0.31
CA GLU A 152 3.41 30.99 0.86
C GLU A 152 4.60 31.29 -0.06
N SER A 153 4.41 32.18 -1.05
CA SER A 153 5.36 33.22 -1.47
C SER A 153 4.91 33.98 -2.73
N ASN A 154 4.67 35.28 -2.54
CA ASN A 154 4.45 36.42 -3.46
C ASN A 154 3.06 36.60 -4.11
#